data_AF-A0A9P4VQ15-F1
#
_entry.id   AF-A0A9P4VQ15-F1
#
_cell.length_a   1.000
_cell.length_b   1.000
_cell.length_c   1.000
_cell.angle_alpha   90.00
_cell.angle_beta   90.00
_cell.angle_gamma   90.00
#
_symmetry.space_group_name_H-M   'P 1'
#
loop_
_entity.id
_entity.type
_entity.pdbx_description
1 polymer ?
#
loop_
_entity_poly.entity_id
_entity_poly.type
_entity_poly.pdbx_seq_one_letter_code
_entity_poly.pdbx_strand_id
1 'polypeptide(L)' 'MPSHTSHRLQPLDVSCYSPPKVAYGHQVQELARHGIHHIDKEDFLAIYTKVYRAWRGSTGSAGPAYS' A
#
# COMPACT_ATOMS: atom_id res chain seq x y z
N MET A 1 26.75 7.69 18.79
CA MET A 1 25.53 7.25 18.05
C MET A 1 24.34 7.53 18.94
N PRO A 2 23.25 8.18 18.49
CA PRO A 2 22.10 8.34 19.37
C PRO A 2 21.28 7.04 19.40
N SER A 3 21.10 6.53 20.60
CA SER A 3 20.40 5.29 20.96
C SER A 3 18.91 5.57 21.15
N HIS A 4 18.18 5.89 20.09
CA HIS A 4 16.71 6.04 20.12
C HIS A 4 16.18 6.35 18.72
N THR A 5 16.17 5.33 17.87
CA THR A 5 15.21 5.31 16.75
C THR A 5 13.84 5.25 17.41
N SER A 6 13.19 6.42 17.54
CA SER A 6 11.81 6.49 18.01
C SER A 6 10.98 5.51 17.19
N HIS A 7 10.24 4.69 17.92
CA HIS A 7 9.11 3.81 17.58
C HIS A 7 7.99 4.45 16.74
N ARG A 8 8.27 5.57 16.08
CA ARG A 8 7.37 6.32 15.19
C ARG A 8 7.98 6.25 13.80
N LEU A 9 7.33 5.45 12.95
CA LEU A 9 7.54 5.45 11.51
C LEU A 9 7.78 6.89 11.05
N GLN A 10 8.92 7.15 10.42
CA GLN A 10 9.22 8.47 9.87
C GLN A 10 8.06 8.86 8.93
N PRO A 11 7.66 10.14 8.85
CA PRO A 11 6.60 10.58 7.95
C PRO A 11 6.79 10.11 6.48
N LEU A 12 8.05 9.95 6.07
CA LEU A 12 8.43 9.39 4.77
C LEU A 12 8.06 7.91 4.60
N ASP A 13 8.13 7.14 5.69
CA ASP A 13 7.82 5.71 5.77
C ASP A 13 6.31 5.46 5.96
N VAL A 14 5.53 6.41 6.46
CA VAL A 14 4.05 6.30 6.42
C VAL A 14 3.49 6.77 5.08
N SER A 15 4.09 7.78 4.44
CA SER A 15 3.59 8.30 3.16
C SER A 15 3.84 7.34 1.99
N CYS A 16 4.97 6.64 1.94
CA CYS A 16 5.27 5.73 0.82
C CYS A 16 4.46 4.42 0.85
N TYR A 17 3.92 4.00 2.01
CA TYR A 17 3.06 2.81 2.13
C TYR A 17 1.57 3.14 2.11
N SER A 18 1.19 4.42 2.21
CA SER A 18 -0.22 4.83 2.21
C SER A 18 -0.94 4.57 0.88
N PRO A 19 -0.41 4.95 -0.30
CA PRO A 19 -1.12 4.74 -1.56
C PRO A 19 -1.35 3.25 -1.91
N PRO A 20 -0.36 2.36 -1.78
CA PRO A 20 -0.57 0.92 -2.02
C PRO A 20 -1.55 0.29 -1.04
N LYS A 21 -1.56 0.73 0.23
CA LYS A 21 -2.50 0.26 1.26
C LYS A 21 -3.95 0.61 0.91
N VAL A 22 -4.19 1.83 0.42
CA VAL A 22 -5.54 2.27 0.00
C VAL A 22 -6.02 1.47 -1.21
N ALA A 23 -5.19 1.33 -2.24
CA ALA A 23 -5.56 0.59 -3.45
C ALA A 23 -5.74 -0.92 -3.17
N TYR A 24 -4.94 -1.51 -2.29
CA TYR A 24 -5.17 -2.87 -1.80
C TYR A 24 -6.52 -2.99 -1.08
N GLY A 25 -6.84 -2.06 -0.16
CA GLY A 25 -8.12 -2.05 0.55
C GLY A 25 -9.33 -2.00 -0.39
N HIS A 26 -9.24 -1.20 -1.46
CA HIS A 26 -10.28 -1.14 -2.49
C HIS A 26 -10.44 -2.47 -3.25
N GLN A 27 -9.32 -3.16 -3.53
CA GLN A 27 -9.36 -4.48 -4.17
C GLN A 27 -10.01 -5.53 -3.28
N VAL A 28 -9.69 -5.53 -1.98
CA VAL A 28 -10.31 -6.43 -0.98
C VAL A 28 -11.81 -6.16 -0.86
N GLN A 29 -12.22 -4.90 -0.89
CA GLN A 29 -13.64 -4.54 -0.85
C GLN A 29 -14.40 -5.07 -2.07
N GLU A 30 -13.83 -5.00 -3.28
CA GLU A 30 -14.46 -5.56 -4.47
C GLU A 30 -14.54 -7.09 -4.42
N LEU A 31 -13.49 -7.75 -3.93
CA LEU A 31 -13.49 -9.20 -3.69
C LEU A 31 -14.60 -9.60 -2.70
N ALA A 32 -14.74 -8.88 -1.59
CA ALA A 32 -15.82 -9.10 -0.63
C ALA A 32 -17.20 -8.90 -1.25
N ARG A 33 -17.36 -7.92 -2.16
CA ARG A 33 -18.59 -7.67 -2.91
C ARG A 33 -18.95 -8.82 -3.86
N HIS A 34 -17.95 -9.54 -4.34
CA HIS A 34 -18.11 -10.75 -5.15
C HIS A 34 -18.24 -12.04 -4.32
N GLY A 35 -18.35 -11.94 -2.99
CA GLY A 35 -18.49 -13.08 -2.08
C GLY A 35 -17.17 -13.78 -1.73
N ILE A 36 -16.02 -13.19 -2.10
CA ILE A 36 -14.70 -13.69 -1.72
C ILE A 36 -14.32 -13.05 -0.38
N HIS A 37 -14.56 -13.78 0.70
CA HIS A 37 -14.27 -13.34 2.07
C HIS A 37 -12.96 -13.91 2.64
N HIS A 38 -12.31 -14.78 1.89
CA HIS A 38 -11.05 -15.39 2.28
C HIS A 38 -9.94 -14.90 1.36
N ILE A 39 -8.88 -14.37 1.98
CA ILE A 39 -7.67 -13.92 1.31
C ILE A 39 -6.52 -14.57 2.06
N ASP A 40 -5.82 -15.47 1.39
CA ASP A 40 -4.64 -16.11 1.97
C ASP A 40 -3.42 -15.18 1.93
N LYS A 41 -2.36 -15.58 2.62
CA LYS A 41 -1.08 -14.84 2.61
C LYS A 41 -0.53 -14.67 1.20
N GLU A 42 -0.72 -15.67 0.33
CA GLU A 42 -0.28 -15.61 -1.06
C GLU A 42 -1.09 -14.60 -1.87
N ASP A 43 -2.41 -14.56 -1.70
CA ASP A 43 -3.30 -13.58 -2.33
C ASP A 43 -2.95 -12.15 -1.89
N PHE A 44 -2.69 -11.96 -0.59
CA PHE A 44 -2.21 -10.69 -0.06
C PHE A 44 -0.94 -10.24 -0.79
N LEU A 45 0.08 -11.12 -0.86
CA LEU A 45 1.36 -10.80 -1.50
C LEU A 45 1.19 -10.51 -2.99
N ALA A 46 0.37 -11.29 -3.69
CA ALA A 46 0.11 -11.12 -5.12
C ALA A 46 -0.58 -9.78 -5.41
N ILE A 47 -1.67 -9.47 -4.69
CA ILE A 47 -2.44 -8.24 -4.88
C ILE A 47 -1.60 -7.02 -4.47
N TYR A 48 -0.95 -7.07 -3.30
CA TYR A 48 -0.13 -5.96 -2.82
C TYR A 48 1.06 -5.67 -3.74
N THR A 49 1.76 -6.71 -4.22
CA THR A 49 2.87 -6.55 -5.17
C THR A 49 2.39 -5.98 -6.49
N LYS A 50 1.24 -6.42 -7.00
CA LYS A 50 0.65 -5.90 -8.24
C LYS A 50 0.30 -4.41 -8.10
N VAL A 51 -0.39 -4.04 -7.03
CA VAL A 51 -0.77 -2.66 -6.72
C VAL A 51 0.47 -1.78 -6.53
N TYR A 52 1.47 -2.25 -5.80
CA TYR A 52 2.71 -1.52 -5.56
C TYR A 52 3.55 -1.32 -6.83
N ARG A 53 3.62 -2.32 -7.70
CA ARG A 53 4.28 -2.20 -9.02
C ARG A 53 3.53 -1.25 -9.95
N ALA A 54 2.20 -1.33 -9.97
CA ALA A 54 1.37 -0.41 -10.74
C ALA A 54 1.57 1.04 -10.27
N TRP A 55 1.54 1.26 -8.95
CA TRP A 55 1.81 2.56 -8.35
C TRP A 55 3.21 3.10 -8.72
N ARG A 56 4.26 2.28 -8.57
CA ARG A 56 5.64 2.64 -8.92
C ARG A 56 5.83 2.90 -10.43
N GLY A 57 5.07 2.22 -11.28
CA GLY A 57 5.07 2.44 -12.73
C GLY A 57 4.35 3.73 -13.15
N SER A 58 3.35 4.16 -12.38
CA SER A 58 2.58 5.39 -12.63
C SER A 58 3.26 6.67 -12.09
N THR A 59 4.21 6.56 -11.15
CA THR A 59 4.94 7.72 -10.59
C THR A 59 5.95 8.38 -11.56
N GLY A 60 6.00 7.96 -12.83
CA GLY A 60 6.73 8.65 -13.89
C GLY A 60 6.08 9.95 -14.41
N SER A 61 4.86 10.29 -14.00
CA SER A 61 4.13 11.46 -14.55
C SER A 61 3.33 12.31 -13.55
N ALA A 62 3.13 11.90 -12.31
CA ALA A 62 2.42 12.73 -11.33
C ALA A 62 2.88 12.37 -9.91
N GLY A 63 3.69 13.24 -9.32
CA GLY A 63 3.93 13.19 -7.88
C GLY A 63 2.64 13.53 -7.14
N PRO A 64 2.36 12.90 -5.98
CA PRO A 64 1.20 13.26 -5.17
C PRO A 64 1.35 14.71 -4.70
N ALA A 65 0.46 15.57 -5.17
CA ALA A 65 0.24 16.89 -4.61
C ALA A 65 -0.41 16.70 -3.23
N TYR A 66 0.41 16.77 -2.18
CA TYR A 66 -0.10 16.97 -0.84
C TYR A 66 -0.31 18.49 -0.66
N SER A 67 -1.57 18.91 -0.50
CA SER A 67 -1.95 20.26 -0.03
C SER A 67 -1.75 20.39 1.47
#